data_AF-A0A843JCK0-F1
#
_entry.id   AF-A0A843JCK0-F1
#
_cell.length_a   1.000
_cell.length_b   1.000
_cell.length_c   1.000
_cell.angle_alpha   90.00
_cell.angle_beta   90.00
_cell.angle_gamma   90.00
#
_symmetry.space_group_name_H-M   'P 1'
#
loop_
_entity.id
_entity.type
_entity.pdbx_description
1 polymer ?
#
loop_
_entity_poly.entity_id
_entity_poly.type
_entity_poly.pdbx_seq_one_letter_code
_entity_poly.pdbx_strand_id
1 'polypeptide(L)'
;MGYIRERYDLFNSIEIREHMDCRHHEEGDRCEKRKRTPEEMKRANQRRKEEKARRLIWANFEPGDYVRTLTFKKDRRPRDMKEAQAIKAKFLRQLSREYGKRYYKLLWVANIEATPGGAWHIHLICNRIEGGGDIIKDLWREYGGVYDQELADLDGKDIGAYMTKSPESTEAGEHKVTESRYSHSRNLTTPEPKRTEISGWKISDSPRIPKGFYLDKSTYVEGVNTAGYRYRIYMLRRIQPRKRDRKIYESTRIRRKRRRKPGPEGALGRILHQDGRP
;
A
#
# COMPACT_ATOMS: atom_id res chain seq x y z
N MET A 1 -9.79 7.21 32.30
CA MET A 1 -9.13 7.57 31.03
C MET A 1 -8.47 6.34 30.41
N GLY A 2 -9.01 5.83 29.31
CA GLY A 2 -8.51 4.63 28.64
C GLY A 2 -7.65 4.96 27.41
N TYR A 3 -6.52 4.27 27.26
CA TYR A 3 -5.75 4.28 26.02
C TYR A 3 -6.22 3.13 25.12
N ILE A 4 -6.24 3.34 23.81
CA ILE A 4 -6.45 2.27 22.83
C ILE A 4 -5.11 1.86 22.25
N ARG A 5 -4.89 0.55 22.18
CA ARG A 5 -3.90 -0.07 21.32
C ARG A 5 -4.57 -0.52 20.02
N GLU A 6 -4.15 0.07 18.91
CA GLU A 6 -4.42 -0.43 17.56
C GLU A 6 -3.25 -1.31 17.14
N ARG A 7 -3.53 -2.58 16.87
CA ARG A 7 -2.59 -3.55 16.34
C ARG A 7 -2.95 -3.90 14.90
N TYR A 8 -2.04 -3.62 13.98
CA TYR A 8 -2.13 -4.06 12.59
C TYR A 8 -1.24 -5.28 12.39
N ASP A 9 -1.85 -6.44 12.19
CA ASP A 9 -1.14 -7.64 11.77
C ASP A 9 -0.86 -7.55 10.26
N LEU A 10 0.39 -7.28 9.91
CA LEU A 10 0.89 -7.23 8.54
C LEU A 10 1.55 -8.58 8.22
N PHE A 11 2.14 -8.75 7.02
CA PHE A 11 2.61 -10.09 6.63
C PHE A 11 3.87 -10.54 7.39
N ASN A 12 4.92 -9.71 7.37
CA ASN A 12 6.19 -9.94 8.07
C ASN A 12 6.46 -8.90 9.17
N SER A 13 5.45 -8.11 9.52
CA SER A 13 5.56 -7.09 10.55
C SER A 13 4.25 -6.91 11.32
N ILE A 14 4.33 -6.22 12.45
CA ILE A 14 3.19 -5.78 13.24
C ILE A 14 3.37 -4.30 13.50
N GLU A 15 2.42 -3.46 13.09
CA GLU A 15 2.41 -2.05 13.49
C GLU A 15 1.53 -1.89 14.72
N ILE A 16 2.05 -1.23 15.75
CA ILE A 16 1.32 -0.92 16.98
C ILE A 16 1.21 0.60 17.11
N ARG A 17 0.00 1.08 17.37
CA ARG A 17 -0.29 2.47 17.72
C ARG A 17 -1.05 2.50 19.04
N GLU A 18 -0.50 3.20 20.02
CA GLU A 18 -1.10 3.42 21.33
C GLU A 18 -1.41 4.91 21.46
N HIS A 19 -2.68 5.24 21.72
CA HIS A 19 -3.14 6.62 21.83
C HIS A 19 -4.40 6.70 22.68
N MET A 20 -4.69 7.88 23.21
CA MET A 20 -5.89 8.14 24.00
C MET A 20 -7.16 7.91 23.17
N ASP A 21 -8.17 7.25 23.75
CA ASP A 21 -9.51 7.19 23.13
C ASP A 21 -10.27 8.49 23.36
N CYS A 22 -10.38 9.31 22.31
CA CYS A 22 -11.11 10.58 22.38
C CYS A 22 -12.64 10.44 22.23
N ARG A 23 -13.18 9.22 22.07
CA ARG A 23 -14.62 8.99 21.73
C ARG A 23 -15.50 8.69 22.94
N HIS A 24 -14.97 8.05 23.98
CA HIS A 24 -15.74 7.62 25.15
C HIS A 24 -15.35 8.43 26.38
N HIS A 25 -15.74 9.71 26.39
CA HIS A 25 -15.63 10.55 27.58
C HIS A 25 -17.01 10.75 28.20
N GLU A 26 -17.09 10.58 29.52
CA GLU A 26 -18.15 11.15 30.36
C GLU A 26 -18.18 12.67 30.17
N GLU A 27 -19.37 13.28 30.29
CA GLU A 27 -19.63 14.69 30.01
C GLU A 27 -18.61 15.62 30.72
N GLY A 28 -17.70 16.24 29.96
CA GLY A 28 -16.79 17.27 30.47
C GLY A 28 -15.46 17.38 29.73
N ASP A 29 -14.83 16.24 29.39
CA ASP A 29 -13.46 16.18 28.84
C ASP A 29 -13.41 16.04 27.30
N ARG A 30 -14.32 16.71 26.58
CA ARG A 30 -14.19 16.78 25.12
C ARG A 30 -12.91 17.54 24.80
N CYS A 31 -11.95 16.87 24.13
CA CYS A 31 -10.81 17.55 23.53
C CYS A 31 -11.29 18.82 22.82
N GLU A 32 -10.82 20.00 23.23
CA GLU A 32 -11.18 21.24 22.57
C GLU A 32 -10.92 21.09 21.07
N LYS A 33 -11.98 21.24 20.27
CA LYS A 33 -11.89 21.16 18.81
C LYS A 33 -11.23 22.43 18.30
N ARG A 34 -9.90 22.55 18.45
CA ARG A 34 -9.14 23.59 17.76
C ARG A 34 -9.29 23.38 16.25
N LYS A 35 -9.76 24.43 15.55
CA LYS A 35 -9.75 24.45 14.08
C LYS A 35 -8.30 24.40 13.62
N ARG A 36 -7.93 23.32 12.93
CA ARG A 36 -6.60 23.19 12.32
C ARG A 36 -6.45 24.20 11.20
N THR A 37 -5.27 24.77 11.05
CA THR A 37 -4.96 25.62 9.89
C THR A 37 -4.98 24.77 8.60
N PRO A 38 -5.18 25.36 7.42
CA PRO A 38 -5.07 24.65 6.15
C PRO A 38 -3.75 23.88 6.00
N GLU A 39 -2.64 24.43 6.48
CA GLU A 39 -1.32 23.79 6.47
C GLU A 39 -1.24 22.59 7.43
N GLU A 40 -1.74 22.74 8.65
CA GLU A 40 -1.84 21.64 9.63
C GLU A 40 -2.73 20.51 9.08
N MET A 41 -3.83 20.84 8.40
CA MET A 41 -4.71 19.87 7.74
C MET A 41 -3.99 19.15 6.60
N LYS A 42 -3.27 19.88 5.73
CA LYS A 42 -2.48 19.31 4.64
C LYS A 42 -1.42 18.34 5.18
N ARG A 43 -0.65 18.76 6.18
CA ARG A 43 0.37 17.91 6.84
C ARG A 43 -0.24 16.66 7.47
N ALA A 44 -1.39 16.79 8.13
CA ALA A 44 -2.10 15.64 8.70
C ALA A 44 -2.64 14.69 7.64
N ASN A 45 -3.14 15.20 6.52
CA ASN A 45 -3.63 14.37 5.41
C ASN A 45 -2.49 13.63 4.71
N GLN A 46 -1.34 14.28 4.51
CA GLN A 46 -0.15 13.65 3.97
C GLN A 46 0.34 12.53 4.89
N ARG A 47 0.51 12.77 6.19
CA ARG A 47 0.85 11.73 7.16
C ARG A 47 -0.11 10.53 7.13
N ARG A 48 -1.42 10.78 7.04
CA ARG A 48 -2.43 9.71 6.91
C ARG A 48 -2.31 8.93 5.61
N LYS A 49 -1.98 9.61 4.50
CA LYS A 49 -1.76 8.99 3.18
C LYS A 49 -0.54 8.08 3.22
N GLU A 50 0.55 8.55 3.83
CA GLU A 50 1.78 7.79 4.05
C GLU A 50 1.53 6.55 4.90
N GLU A 51 0.90 6.69 6.06
CA GLU A 51 0.54 5.57 6.94
C GLU A 51 -0.32 4.53 6.22
N LYS A 52 -1.34 4.97 5.47
CA LYS A 52 -2.21 4.06 4.71
C LYS A 52 -1.44 3.31 3.62
N ALA A 53 -0.59 4.01 2.87
CA ALA A 53 0.25 3.39 1.86
C ALA A 53 1.24 2.39 2.47
N ARG A 54 1.92 2.77 3.56
CA ARG A 54 2.84 1.91 4.31
C ARG A 54 2.17 0.62 4.77
N ARG A 55 1.01 0.74 5.43
CA ARG A 55 0.24 -0.43 5.91
C ARG A 55 -0.21 -1.32 4.74
N LEU A 56 -0.71 -0.72 3.66
CA LEU A 56 -1.10 -1.45 2.46
C LEU A 56 0.10 -2.20 1.84
N ILE A 57 1.27 -1.58 1.80
CA ILE A 57 2.48 -2.18 1.25
C ILE A 57 2.93 -3.37 2.12
N TRP A 58 3.12 -3.17 3.42
CA TRP A 58 3.58 -4.23 4.32
C TRP A 58 2.58 -5.38 4.53
N ALA A 59 1.28 -5.16 4.25
CA ALA A 59 0.28 -6.22 4.25
C ALA A 59 0.37 -7.14 3.01
N ASN A 60 0.91 -6.65 1.90
CA ASN A 60 0.83 -7.32 0.59
C ASN A 60 2.18 -7.71 -0.01
N PHE A 61 3.24 -6.96 0.30
CA PHE A 61 4.58 -7.16 -0.23
C PHE A 61 5.55 -7.66 0.84
N GLU A 62 6.61 -8.30 0.38
CA GLU A 62 7.64 -8.91 1.23
C GLU A 62 9.04 -8.55 0.75
N PRO A 63 10.07 -8.66 1.62
CA PRO A 63 11.45 -8.48 1.20
C PRO A 63 11.77 -9.36 -0.01
N GLY A 64 12.37 -8.75 -1.03
CA GLY A 64 12.66 -9.39 -2.31
C GLY A 64 11.65 -9.11 -3.42
N ASP A 65 10.48 -8.55 -3.13
CA ASP A 65 9.58 -7.99 -4.15
C ASP A 65 10.23 -6.84 -4.93
N TYR A 66 9.76 -6.59 -6.15
CA TYR A 66 10.35 -5.57 -7.01
C TYR A 66 9.94 -4.17 -6.53
N VAL A 67 10.94 -3.32 -6.27
CA VAL A 67 10.80 -1.87 -6.15
C VAL A 67 11.62 -1.25 -7.28
N ARG A 68 10.95 -0.53 -8.17
CA ARG A 68 11.56 -0.03 -9.41
C ARG A 68 11.13 1.38 -9.73
N THR A 69 12.05 2.14 -10.29
CA THR A 69 11.74 3.43 -10.91
C THR A 69 11.81 3.27 -12.42
N LEU A 70 10.69 3.51 -13.10
CA LEU A 70 10.60 3.55 -14.55
C LEU A 70 10.79 4.99 -15.01
N THR A 71 11.80 5.25 -15.84
CA THR A 71 12.08 6.59 -16.38
C THR A 71 11.68 6.67 -17.85
N PHE A 72 11.47 7.90 -18.33
CA PHE A 72 11.20 8.17 -19.75
C PHE A 72 12.43 8.77 -20.44
N LYS A 73 12.73 8.30 -21.66
CA LYS A 73 13.64 8.99 -22.58
C LYS A 73 13.06 10.36 -22.94
N LYS A 74 13.92 11.34 -23.24
CA LYS A 74 13.49 12.73 -23.51
C LYS A 74 12.41 12.83 -24.58
N ASP A 75 12.53 12.05 -25.66
CA ASP A 75 11.60 11.97 -26.80
C ASP A 75 10.32 11.17 -26.52
N ARG A 76 10.25 10.45 -25.39
CA ARG A 76 9.12 9.60 -25.00
C ARG A 76 8.42 10.08 -23.73
N ARG A 77 8.77 11.26 -23.23
CA ARG A 77 8.13 11.88 -22.07
C ARG A 77 6.66 12.14 -22.39
N PRO A 78 5.73 11.78 -21.50
CA PRO A 78 4.32 12.14 -21.67
C PRO A 78 4.16 13.66 -21.64
N ARG A 79 3.20 14.18 -22.40
CA ARG A 79 2.89 15.62 -22.44
C ARG A 79 2.25 16.10 -21.15
N ASP A 80 1.45 15.23 -20.53
CA ASP A 80 0.71 15.52 -19.31
C ASP A 80 0.49 14.25 -18.47
N MET A 81 -0.07 14.42 -17.28
CA MET A 81 -0.38 13.32 -16.37
C MET A 81 -1.44 12.36 -16.92
N LYS A 82 -2.33 12.79 -17.81
CA LYS A 82 -3.34 11.93 -18.42
C LYS A 82 -2.67 10.93 -19.36
N GLU A 83 -1.74 11.38 -20.19
CA GLU A 83 -0.91 10.54 -21.04
C GLU A 83 -0.01 9.61 -20.21
N ALA A 84 0.61 10.12 -19.14
CA ALA A 84 1.40 9.30 -18.22
C ALA A 84 0.57 8.16 -17.60
N GLN A 85 -0.66 8.45 -17.17
CA GLN A 85 -1.60 7.44 -16.66
C GLN A 85 -2.00 6.42 -17.72
N ALA A 86 -2.22 6.84 -18.98
CA ALA A 86 -2.56 5.95 -20.08
C ALA A 86 -1.41 4.99 -20.41
N ILE A 87 -0.18 5.49 -20.47
CA ILE A 87 1.03 4.68 -20.68
C ILE A 87 1.19 3.67 -19.54
N LYS A 88 1.13 4.13 -18.28
CA LYS A 88 1.19 3.25 -17.10
C LYS A 88 0.12 2.16 -17.15
N ALA A 89 -1.12 2.52 -17.51
CA ALA A 89 -2.21 1.56 -17.58
C ALA A 89 -1.98 0.52 -18.69
N LYS A 90 -1.43 0.90 -19.84
CA LYS A 90 -1.05 -0.04 -20.92
C LYS A 90 0.04 -1.00 -20.45
N PHE A 91 1.10 -0.46 -19.84
CA PHE A 91 2.19 -1.24 -19.26
C PHE A 91 1.69 -2.26 -18.23
N LEU A 92 0.91 -1.82 -17.24
CA LEU A 92 0.36 -2.72 -16.20
C LEU A 92 -0.58 -3.78 -16.77
N ARG A 93 -1.33 -3.48 -17.84
CA ARG A 93 -2.15 -4.49 -18.54
C ARG A 93 -1.29 -5.57 -19.20
N GLN A 94 -0.21 -5.17 -19.88
CA GLN A 94 0.73 -6.13 -20.49
C GLN A 94 1.44 -6.96 -19.42
N LEU A 95 1.92 -6.32 -18.36
CA LEU A 95 2.57 -7.00 -17.23
C LEU A 95 1.63 -8.02 -16.57
N SER A 96 0.36 -7.64 -16.36
CA SER A 96 -0.66 -8.55 -15.81
C SER A 96 -0.91 -9.78 -16.69
N ARG A 97 -0.87 -9.62 -18.03
CA ARG A 97 -0.97 -10.76 -18.96
C ARG A 97 0.22 -11.70 -18.82
N GLU A 98 1.44 -11.16 -18.73
CA GLU A 98 2.67 -11.96 -18.54
C GLU A 98 2.70 -12.69 -17.20
N TYR A 99 2.22 -12.05 -16.13
CA TYR A 99 2.03 -12.70 -14.83
C TYR A 99 1.01 -13.83 -14.91
N GLY A 100 -0.11 -13.59 -15.61
CA GLY A 100 -1.17 -14.59 -15.80
C GLY A 100 -0.70 -15.84 -16.54
N LYS A 101 0.16 -15.70 -17.57
CA LYS A 101 0.80 -16.83 -18.28
C LYS A 101 1.63 -17.71 -17.35
N ARG A 102 2.17 -17.14 -16.27
CA ARG A 102 3.00 -17.81 -15.26
C ARG A 102 2.21 -18.21 -14.02
N TYR A 103 0.88 -18.15 -14.08
CA TYR A 103 -0.02 -18.48 -12.98
C TYR A 103 0.07 -17.55 -11.78
N TYR A 104 0.44 -16.28 -11.97
CA TYR A 104 0.43 -15.27 -10.91
C TYR A 104 -0.63 -14.20 -11.19
N LYS A 105 -1.17 -13.62 -10.13
CA LYS A 105 -1.86 -12.33 -10.21
C LYS A 105 -0.84 -11.22 -9.99
N LEU A 106 -0.93 -10.15 -10.77
CA LEU A 106 -0.18 -8.94 -10.51
C LEU A 106 -0.79 -8.20 -9.32
N LEU A 107 0.06 -7.92 -8.33
CA LEU A 107 -0.14 -6.99 -7.21
C LEU A 107 0.80 -5.82 -7.46
N TRP A 108 0.29 -4.60 -7.38
CA TRP A 108 1.12 -3.43 -7.59
C TRP A 108 0.66 -2.20 -6.80
N VAL A 109 1.60 -1.32 -6.50
CA VAL A 109 1.44 0.04 -5.99
C VAL A 109 2.33 0.93 -6.83
N ALA A 110 1.84 2.09 -7.28
CA ALA A 110 2.62 2.99 -8.12
C ALA A 110 2.34 4.47 -7.87
N ASN A 111 3.40 5.29 -7.98
CA ASN A 111 3.34 6.74 -8.01
C ASN A 111 3.90 7.25 -9.33
N ILE A 112 3.15 8.09 -10.05
CA ILE A 112 3.69 8.86 -11.16
C ILE A 112 4.18 10.20 -10.59
N GLU A 113 5.37 10.65 -10.98
CA GLU A 113 5.94 11.93 -10.57
C GLU A 113 6.46 12.69 -11.78
N ALA A 114 6.18 14.00 -11.81
CA ALA A 114 6.80 14.95 -12.72
C ALA A 114 7.70 15.91 -11.94
N THR A 115 8.84 16.28 -12.51
CA THR A 115 9.76 17.27 -11.94
C THR A 115 9.71 18.59 -12.72
N PRO A 116 10.16 19.72 -12.13
CA PRO A 116 10.24 21.00 -12.84
C PRO A 116 11.04 20.94 -14.15
N GLY A 117 12.08 20.10 -14.22
CA GLY A 117 12.88 19.86 -15.44
C GLY A 117 12.21 18.99 -16.50
N GLY A 118 10.91 18.71 -16.34
CA GLY A 118 10.10 17.90 -17.25
C GLY A 118 10.44 16.41 -17.23
N ALA A 119 11.18 15.93 -16.24
CA ALA A 119 11.43 14.50 -16.09
C ALA A 119 10.19 13.82 -15.49
N TRP A 120 9.86 12.64 -16.02
CA TRP A 120 8.76 11.83 -15.55
C TRP A 120 9.29 10.51 -15.00
N HIS A 121 8.73 10.08 -13.87
CA HIS A 121 9.07 8.83 -13.21
C HIS A 121 7.81 8.05 -12.84
N ILE A 122 7.88 6.73 -12.90
CA ILE A 122 6.89 5.85 -12.28
C ILE A 122 7.61 4.99 -11.25
N HIS A 123 7.40 5.30 -9.98
CA HIS A 123 7.79 4.42 -8.88
C HIS A 123 6.80 3.27 -8.81
N LEU A 124 7.28 2.03 -8.85
CA LEU A 124 6.48 0.83 -8.92
C LEU A 124 6.97 -0.17 -7.89
N ILE A 125 6.05 -0.63 -7.03
CA ILE A 125 6.21 -1.83 -6.23
C ILE A 125 5.33 -2.91 -6.84
N CYS A 126 5.87 -4.10 -7.10
CA CYS A 126 5.07 -5.23 -7.56
C CYS A 126 5.62 -6.59 -7.07
N ASN A 127 4.75 -7.59 -7.01
CA ASN A 127 5.14 -8.90 -6.51
C ASN A 127 6.15 -9.60 -7.44
N ARG A 128 7.17 -10.23 -6.85
CA ARG A 128 8.20 -10.95 -7.59
C ARG A 128 7.67 -12.26 -8.16
N ILE A 129 8.08 -12.52 -9.40
CA ILE A 129 7.97 -13.81 -10.09
C ILE A 129 9.29 -14.08 -10.81
N GLU A 130 9.57 -15.35 -11.08
CA GLU A 130 10.70 -15.78 -11.89
C GLU A 130 10.65 -15.13 -13.28
N GLY A 131 11.78 -14.57 -13.73
CA GLY A 131 11.88 -13.80 -14.99
C GLY A 131 11.10 -12.48 -14.99
N GLY A 132 10.40 -12.11 -13.90
CA GLY A 132 9.59 -10.90 -13.81
C GLY A 132 10.39 -9.61 -14.04
N GLY A 133 11.66 -9.62 -13.62
CA GLY A 133 12.56 -8.50 -13.81
C GLY A 133 12.81 -8.17 -15.29
N ASP A 134 13.05 -9.20 -16.11
CA ASP A 134 13.31 -9.04 -17.54
C ASP A 134 12.04 -8.69 -18.29
N ILE A 135 10.91 -9.30 -17.93
CA ILE A 135 9.59 -8.95 -18.47
C ILE A 135 9.30 -7.45 -18.32
N ILE A 136 9.56 -6.89 -17.14
CA ILE A 136 9.36 -5.45 -16.90
C ILE A 136 10.29 -4.61 -17.78
N LYS A 137 11.57 -4.99 -17.90
CA LYS A 137 12.56 -4.29 -18.74
C LYS A 137 12.14 -4.32 -20.22
N ASP A 138 11.70 -5.46 -20.71
CA ASP A 138 11.27 -5.62 -22.09
C ASP A 138 10.00 -4.83 -22.39
N LEU A 139 9.00 -4.88 -21.51
CA LEU A 139 7.76 -4.11 -21.66
C LEU A 139 7.98 -2.59 -21.59
N TRP A 140 9.05 -2.13 -20.94
CA TRP A 140 9.37 -0.70 -20.81
C TRP A 140 10.42 -0.19 -21.82
N ARG A 141 11.04 -1.08 -22.59
CA ARG A 141 12.22 -0.82 -23.45
C ARG A 141 12.05 0.37 -24.40
N GLU A 142 10.85 0.55 -24.95
CA GLU A 142 10.54 1.64 -25.88
C GLU A 142 10.37 3.01 -25.20
N TYR A 143 9.99 3.03 -23.91
CA TYR A 143 9.72 4.26 -23.16
C TYR A 143 10.95 4.82 -22.45
N GLY A 144 11.76 3.94 -21.83
CA GLY A 144 12.99 4.37 -21.18
C GLY A 144 13.64 3.34 -20.28
N GLY A 145 14.23 3.80 -19.18
CA GLY A 145 15.04 2.97 -18.30
C GLY A 145 14.22 2.35 -17.18
N VAL A 146 14.68 1.20 -16.69
CA VAL A 146 14.17 0.53 -15.49
C VAL A 146 15.31 0.45 -14.49
N TYR A 147 15.14 1.10 -13.36
CA TYR A 147 16.15 1.12 -12.29
C TYR A 147 15.60 0.36 -11.10
N ASP A 148 16.31 -0.70 -10.71
CA ASP A 148 16.03 -1.43 -9.48
C ASP A 148 16.38 -0.56 -8.28
N GLN A 149 15.57 -0.66 -7.23
CA GLN A 149 15.85 -0.12 -5.92
C GLN A 149 15.69 -1.23 -4.90
N GLU A 150 16.55 -1.27 -3.89
CA GLU A 150 16.34 -2.20 -2.81
C GLU A 150 15.34 -1.62 -1.81
N LEU A 151 14.47 -2.49 -1.29
CA LEU A 151 13.64 -2.12 -0.14
C LEU A 151 14.50 -1.81 1.10
N ALA A 152 15.73 -2.34 1.15
CA ALA A 152 16.73 -2.05 2.19
C ALA A 152 17.39 -0.68 2.00
N ASP A 153 17.53 -0.16 0.78
CA ASP A 153 17.95 1.25 0.54
C ASP A 153 16.87 2.26 1.01
N LEU A 154 15.70 1.76 1.38
CA LEU A 154 14.62 2.51 2.01
C LEU A 154 14.65 2.37 3.55
N ASP A 155 15.68 1.76 4.16
CA ASP A 155 15.79 1.57 5.63
C ASP A 155 15.75 2.88 6.43
N GLY A 156 16.07 4.02 5.81
CA GLY A 156 15.95 5.35 6.41
C GLY A 156 14.73 6.16 5.98
N LYS A 157 13.91 5.65 5.05
CA LYS A 157 12.80 6.40 4.43
C LYS A 157 11.51 5.60 4.53
N ASP A 158 10.50 6.20 5.16
CA ASP A 158 9.15 5.63 5.21
C ASP A 158 8.69 5.29 3.78
N ILE A 159 8.53 4.00 3.46
CA ILE A 159 8.07 3.52 2.15
C ILE A 159 6.73 4.13 1.75
N GLY A 160 5.90 4.50 2.73
CA GLY A 160 4.69 5.27 2.52
C GLY A 160 4.99 6.68 2.00
N ALA A 161 5.96 7.39 2.60
CA ALA A 161 6.41 8.70 2.12
C ALA A 161 7.01 8.62 0.71
N TYR A 162 7.88 7.63 0.46
CA TYR A 162 8.44 7.41 -0.86
C TYR A 162 7.35 7.18 -1.92
N MET A 163 6.42 6.25 -1.68
CA MET A 163 5.38 5.92 -2.65
C MET A 163 4.27 6.97 -2.76
N THR A 164 4.17 7.91 -1.84
CA THR A 164 3.10 8.93 -1.86
C THR A 164 3.63 10.33 -2.03
N LYS A 165 4.91 10.45 -2.40
CA LYS A 165 5.62 11.70 -2.65
C LYS A 165 4.82 12.56 -3.63
N SER A 166 4.63 13.82 -3.25
CA SER A 166 3.78 14.78 -3.93
C SER A 166 4.38 16.19 -3.85
N PRO A 167 3.84 17.17 -4.60
CA PRO A 167 4.32 18.55 -4.52
C PRO A 167 4.31 19.10 -3.10
N GLU A 168 3.33 18.71 -2.29
CA GLU A 168 3.18 19.14 -0.89
C GLU A 168 4.16 18.46 0.07
N SER A 169 4.74 17.32 -0.31
CA SER A 169 5.70 16.58 0.52
C SER A 169 7.16 16.85 0.12
N THR A 170 7.40 17.74 -0.84
CA THR A 170 8.75 18.08 -1.32
C THR A 170 9.04 19.56 -1.15
N GLU A 171 10.17 19.87 -0.53
CA GLU A 171 10.69 21.23 -0.45
C GLU A 171 11.38 21.65 -1.77
N ALA A 172 11.75 22.93 -1.88
CA ALA A 172 12.39 23.47 -3.08
C ALA A 172 13.76 22.81 -3.33
N GLY A 173 14.05 22.46 -4.58
CA GLY A 173 15.31 21.83 -4.98
C GLY A 173 15.16 20.85 -6.15
N GLU A 174 16.21 20.10 -6.45
CA GLU A 174 16.29 19.19 -7.60
C GLU A 174 15.30 18.01 -7.55
N HIS A 175 14.86 17.63 -6.35
CA HIS A 175 13.90 16.54 -6.13
C HIS A 175 12.44 16.99 -6.00
N LYS A 176 12.16 18.27 -6.30
CA LYS A 176 10.82 18.84 -6.26
C LYS A 176 9.90 18.09 -7.22
N VAL A 177 8.71 17.78 -6.75
CA VAL A 177 7.63 17.21 -7.57
C VAL A 177 6.67 18.34 -7.93
N THR A 178 6.33 18.45 -9.22
CA THR A 178 5.33 19.41 -9.70
C THR A 178 3.95 18.79 -9.78
N GLU A 179 3.87 17.50 -10.09
CA GLU A 179 2.64 16.74 -10.14
C GLU A 179 2.88 15.29 -9.72
N SER A 180 1.91 14.70 -9.02
CA SER A 180 1.98 13.29 -8.63
C SER A 180 0.65 12.55 -8.74
N ARG A 181 0.71 11.24 -8.99
CA ARG A 181 -0.47 10.37 -8.98
C ARG A 181 -0.18 9.00 -8.37
N TYR A 182 -0.47 8.89 -7.08
CA TYR A 182 -0.51 7.62 -6.36
C TYR A 182 -1.73 6.78 -6.75
N SER A 183 -1.52 5.47 -6.93
CA SER A 183 -2.54 4.49 -7.24
C SER A 183 -2.05 3.07 -6.91
N HIS A 184 -2.95 2.11 -6.78
CA HIS A 184 -2.60 0.72 -6.53
C HIS A 184 -3.62 -0.25 -7.14
N SER A 185 -3.25 -1.52 -7.22
CA SER A 185 -4.15 -2.60 -7.64
C SER A 185 -5.32 -2.81 -6.67
N ARG A 186 -6.48 -3.24 -7.18
CA ARG A 186 -7.71 -3.45 -6.39
C ARG A 186 -7.75 -4.78 -5.62
N ASN A 187 -6.82 -5.69 -5.91
CA ASN A 187 -6.71 -7.02 -5.31
C ASN A 187 -5.70 -7.08 -4.16
N LEU A 188 -5.31 -5.93 -3.60
CA LEU A 188 -4.52 -5.85 -2.36
C LEU A 188 -5.42 -6.04 -1.15
N THR A 189 -4.90 -6.71 -0.12
CA THR A 189 -5.53 -6.81 1.20
C THR A 189 -5.33 -5.51 1.96
N THR A 190 -6.41 -4.84 2.34
CA THR A 190 -6.37 -3.68 3.23
C THR A 190 -6.33 -4.17 4.68
N PRO A 191 -5.28 -3.85 5.46
CA PRO A 191 -5.21 -4.27 6.85
C PRO A 191 -6.13 -3.41 7.73
N GLU A 192 -6.89 -4.05 8.61
CA GLU A 192 -7.72 -3.41 9.63
C GLU A 192 -7.09 -3.55 11.02
N PRO A 193 -7.19 -2.53 11.89
CA PRO A 193 -6.63 -2.61 13.23
C PRO A 193 -7.48 -3.52 14.13
N LYS A 194 -6.81 -4.37 14.91
CA LYS A 194 -7.39 -4.96 16.12
C LYS A 194 -7.26 -3.95 17.25
N ARG A 195 -8.38 -3.59 17.87
CA ARG A 195 -8.43 -2.61 18.96
C ARG A 195 -8.53 -3.31 20.30
N THR A 196 -7.72 -2.88 21.24
CA THR A 196 -7.81 -3.31 22.64
C THR A 196 -7.66 -2.11 23.55
N GLU A 197 -8.53 -2.01 24.55
CA GLU A 197 -8.40 -1.03 25.62
C GLU A 197 -7.20 -1.36 26.51
N ILE A 198 -6.52 -0.33 27.00
CA ILE A 198 -5.38 -0.41 27.91
C ILE A 198 -5.76 0.38 29.16
N SER A 199 -6.02 -0.34 30.25
CA SER A 199 -6.13 0.22 31.60
C SER A 199 -4.73 0.29 32.24
N GLY A 200 -4.43 1.37 32.99
CA GLY A 200 -3.19 1.48 33.76
C GLY A 200 -1.90 1.72 32.96
N TRP A 201 -1.98 2.34 31.79
CA TRP A 201 -0.83 2.55 30.91
C TRP A 201 0.24 3.46 31.56
N LYS A 202 1.34 2.86 32.05
CA LYS A 202 2.60 3.56 32.31
C LYS A 202 3.47 3.45 31.07
N ILE A 203 3.78 4.59 30.45
CA ILE A 203 4.61 4.69 29.24
C ILE A 203 6.02 4.09 29.39
N SER A 204 6.49 4.00 30.63
CA SER A 204 7.77 3.38 30.99
C SER A 204 7.89 1.90 30.63
N ASP A 205 6.77 1.22 30.38
CA ASP A 205 6.80 -0.20 30.02
C ASP A 205 7.33 -0.35 28.59
N SER A 206 8.48 -1.00 28.48
CA SER A 206 9.09 -1.36 27.20
C SER A 206 8.07 -2.05 26.28
N PRO A 207 8.12 -1.82 24.95
CA PRO A 207 7.25 -2.50 24.00
C PRO A 207 7.22 -4.02 24.24
N ARG A 208 6.02 -4.61 24.27
CA ARG A 208 5.88 -6.07 24.35
C ARG A 208 6.22 -6.67 22.99
N ILE A 209 7.36 -7.34 22.88
CA ILE A 209 7.84 -7.96 21.65
C ILE A 209 7.48 -9.45 21.66
N PRO A 210 6.60 -9.94 20.76
CA PRO A 210 6.31 -11.37 20.67
C PRO A 210 7.53 -12.19 20.21
N LYS A 211 7.61 -13.46 20.62
CA LYS A 211 8.67 -14.38 20.17
C LYS A 211 8.77 -14.40 18.64
N GLY A 212 9.99 -14.31 18.12
CA GLY A 212 10.27 -14.31 16.67
C GLY A 212 10.17 -12.94 15.99
N PHE A 213 10.01 -11.86 16.76
CA PHE A 213 10.05 -10.48 16.29
C PHE A 213 11.13 -9.67 17.01
N TYR A 214 11.57 -8.58 16.40
CA TYR A 214 12.39 -7.54 17.02
C TYR A 214 11.74 -6.17 16.81
N LEU A 215 12.07 -5.22 17.69
CA LEU A 215 11.63 -3.83 17.56
C LEU A 215 12.47 -3.12 16.50
N ASP A 216 11.81 -2.60 15.48
CA ASP A 216 12.43 -1.72 14.49
C ASP A 216 12.58 -0.32 15.07
N LYS A 217 13.74 -0.06 15.68
CA LYS A 217 14.04 1.19 16.39
C LYS A 217 13.85 2.43 15.51
N SER A 218 14.07 2.32 14.20
CA SER A 218 13.88 3.42 13.24
C SER A 218 12.42 3.91 13.18
N THR A 219 11.46 3.04 13.52
CA THR A 219 10.03 3.32 13.47
C THR A 219 9.44 3.75 14.82
N TYR A 220 10.25 3.74 15.88
CA TYR A 220 9.80 4.06 17.23
C TYR A 220 9.57 5.57 17.36
N VAL A 221 8.33 5.95 17.58
CA VAL A 221 7.93 7.33 17.85
C VAL A 221 7.14 7.35 19.13
N GLU A 222 7.57 8.19 20.06
CA GLU A 222 6.87 8.46 21.31
C GLU A 222 6.80 9.96 21.54
N GLY A 223 5.68 10.44 22.05
CA GLY A 223 5.54 11.84 22.36
C GLY A 223 4.18 12.19 22.94
N VAL A 224 3.92 13.49 23.00
CA VAL A 224 2.66 14.07 23.46
C VAL A 224 2.00 14.77 22.28
N ASN A 225 0.72 14.51 22.06
CA ASN A 225 -0.04 15.18 21.03
C ASN A 225 -0.40 16.61 21.45
N THR A 226 -0.96 17.40 20.53
CA THR A 226 -1.33 18.80 20.79
C THR A 226 -2.37 18.98 21.90
N ALA A 227 -3.09 17.92 22.26
CA ALA A 227 -4.09 17.92 23.32
C ALA A 227 -3.55 17.40 24.66
N GLY A 228 -2.22 17.27 24.81
CA GLY A 228 -1.58 16.83 26.06
C GLY A 228 -1.59 15.32 26.28
N TYR A 229 -2.17 14.53 25.38
CA TYR A 229 -2.20 13.07 25.50
C TYR A 229 -0.98 12.43 24.88
N ARG A 230 -0.40 11.49 25.61
CA ARG A 230 0.74 10.74 25.13
C ARG A 230 0.34 9.79 24.00
N TYR A 231 1.29 9.44 23.15
CA TYR A 231 1.11 8.43 22.12
C TYR A 231 2.42 7.71 21.83
N ARG A 232 2.31 6.48 21.35
CA ARG A 232 3.45 5.66 20.94
C ARG A 232 3.12 4.89 19.66
N ILE A 233 4.04 4.87 18.71
CA ILE A 233 3.91 4.15 17.44
C ILE A 233 5.21 3.41 17.19
N TYR A 234 5.14 2.14 16.83
CA TYR A 234 6.32 1.36 16.46
C TYR A 234 5.95 0.16 15.61
N MET A 235 6.94 -0.35 14.89
CA MET A 235 6.83 -1.56 14.10
C MET A 235 7.69 -2.68 14.70
N LEU A 236 7.12 -3.87 14.77
CA LEU A 236 7.83 -5.09 15.09
C LEU A 236 8.07 -5.85 13.79
N ARG A 237 9.30 -6.27 13.54
CA ARG A 237 9.73 -6.99 12.33
C ARG A 237 10.01 -8.44 12.67
N ARG A 238 9.63 -9.36 11.79
CA ARG A 238 9.90 -10.78 11.99
C ARG A 238 11.41 -11.04 11.82
N ILE A 239 12.03 -11.74 12.78
CA ILE A 239 13.46 -12.08 12.74
C ILE A 239 13.81 -12.93 11.51
N GLN A 240 12.95 -13.89 11.19
CA GLN A 240 13.06 -14.71 9.98
C GLN A 240 11.86 -14.44 9.07
N PRO A 241 12.01 -13.57 8.05
CA PRO A 241 10.91 -13.24 7.13
C PRO A 241 10.36 -14.49 6.45
N ARG A 242 9.03 -14.60 6.41
CA ARG A 242 8.33 -15.63 5.63
C ARG A 242 8.26 -15.20 4.16
N LYS A 243 8.23 -16.17 3.26
CA LYS A 243 7.91 -15.96 1.85
C LYS A 243 6.49 -16.40 1.56
N ARG A 244 5.77 -15.66 0.72
CA ARG A 244 4.40 -15.98 0.32
C ARG A 244 4.43 -16.76 -0.99
N ASP A 245 3.85 -17.95 -0.99
CA ASP A 245 3.51 -18.59 -2.25
C ASP A 245 2.31 -17.89 -2.88
N ARG A 246 2.57 -17.18 -3.97
CA ARG A 246 1.56 -16.43 -4.74
C ARG A 246 1.14 -17.16 -6.01
N LYS A 247 1.69 -18.34 -6.30
CA LYS A 247 1.40 -19.10 -7.52
C LYS A 247 -0.02 -19.67 -7.42
N ILE A 248 -0.79 -19.49 -8.48
CA ILE A 248 -2.17 -19.97 -8.57
C ILE A 248 -2.13 -21.35 -9.22
N TYR A 249 -2.14 -22.38 -8.39
CA TYR A 249 -2.15 -23.77 -8.86
C TYR A 249 -3.45 -24.10 -9.63
N GLU A 250 -3.34 -24.95 -10.65
CA GLU A 250 -4.45 -25.40 -11.52
C GLU A 250 -5.62 -25.97 -10.71
N SER A 251 -5.35 -26.65 -9.59
CA SER A 251 -6.35 -27.15 -8.62
C SER A 251 -7.27 -26.03 -8.10
N THR A 252 -6.72 -24.83 -7.88
CA THR A 252 -7.47 -23.64 -7.45
C THR A 252 -8.36 -23.10 -8.56
N ARG A 253 -7.95 -23.26 -9.83
CA ARG A 253 -8.70 -22.86 -11.02
C ARG A 253 -9.85 -23.80 -11.30
N ILE A 254 -9.66 -25.12 -11.16
CA ILE A 254 -10.71 -26.15 -11.27
C ILE A 254 -11.78 -25.93 -10.20
N ARG A 255 -11.38 -25.67 -8.95
CA ARG A 255 -12.33 -25.41 -7.83
C ARG A 255 -13.18 -24.15 -8.07
N ARG A 256 -12.60 -23.09 -8.65
CA ARG A 256 -13.34 -21.88 -9.05
C ARG A 256 -14.27 -22.10 -10.25
N LYS A 257 -13.87 -22.89 -11.24
CA LYS A 257 -14.75 -23.28 -12.36
C LYS A 257 -15.94 -24.11 -11.88
N ARG A 258 -15.73 -25.07 -10.96
CA ARG A 258 -16.80 -25.87 -10.34
C ARG A 258 -17.79 -25.02 -9.54
N ARG A 259 -17.31 -24.05 -8.76
CA ARG A 259 -18.17 -23.10 -8.01
C ARG A 259 -18.95 -22.11 -8.88
N ARG A 260 -18.54 -21.89 -10.13
CA ARG A 260 -19.22 -21.00 -11.09
C ARG A 260 -20.21 -21.72 -12.00
N LYS A 261 -20.25 -23.06 -11.99
CA LYS A 261 -21.36 -23.77 -12.62
C LYS A 261 -22.58 -23.58 -11.72
N PRO A 262 -23.71 -23.06 -12.23
CA PRO A 262 -24.95 -23.14 -11.48
C PRO A 262 -25.22 -24.61 -11.15
N GLY A 263 -25.68 -24.88 -9.93
CA GLY A 263 -26.15 -26.21 -9.55
C GLY A 263 -27.27 -26.67 -10.50
N PRO A 264 -27.60 -27.97 -10.53
CA PRO A 264 -28.62 -28.52 -11.41
C PRO A 264 -29.99 -27.82 -11.31
N GLU A 265 -30.29 -27.13 -10.21
CA GLU A 265 -31.53 -26.35 -10.03
C GLU A 265 -31.59 -25.06 -10.88
N GLY A 266 -30.47 -24.52 -11.36
CA GLY A 266 -30.43 -23.28 -12.16
C GLY A 266 -30.69 -23.47 -13.65
N ALA A 267 -30.79 -24.72 -14.13
CA ALA A 267 -30.98 -25.04 -15.55
C ALA A 267 -32.44 -25.29 -15.95
N LEU A 268 -33.34 -25.51 -14.98
CA LEU A 268 -34.76 -25.82 -15.23
C LEU A 268 -35.66 -24.59 -15.39
N GLY A 269 -35.18 -23.38 -15.13
CA GLY A 269 -35.99 -22.15 -15.19
C GLY A 269 -36.07 -21.46 -16.56
N ARG A 270 -35.75 -22.15 -17.67
CA ARG A 270 -35.69 -21.48 -18.98
C ARG A 270 -36.09 -22.38 -20.15
N ILE A 271 -37.20 -23.11 -20.02
CA ILE A 271 -37.96 -23.64 -21.16
C ILE A 271 -39.44 -23.50 -20.79
N LEU A 272 -40.25 -23.06 -21.76
CA LEU A 272 -41.71 -22.79 -21.75
C LEU A 272 -42.10 -21.30 -21.63
N HIS A 273 -42.01 -20.61 -22.77
CA HIS A 273 -43.13 -19.86 -23.34
C HIS A 273 -42.77 -19.45 -24.77
N GLN A 274 -42.98 -20.38 -25.71
CA GLN A 274 -43.28 -20.05 -27.09
C GLN A 274 -44.50 -20.87 -27.52
N ASP A 275 -45.39 -20.16 -28.17
CA ASP A 275 -46.44 -20.60 -29.10
C ASP A 275 -47.81 -20.99 -28.55
N GLY A 276 -48.82 -20.27 -29.07
CA GLY A 276 -50.23 -20.58 -28.92
C GLY A 276 -51.17 -19.39 -29.16
N ARG A 277 -51.13 -18.78 -30.36
CA ARG A 277 -52.33 -18.10 -30.93
C ARG A 277 -53.32 -19.17 -31.39
N PRO A 278 -54.63 -18.88 -31.38
CA PRO A 278 -55.25 -18.29 -32.57
C PRO A 278 -55.59 -16.80 -32.40
#